data_AF-Q0E8X7-F1
#
_entry.id   AF-Q0E8X7-F1
#
_cell.length_a   1.000
_cell.length_b   1.000
_cell.length_c   1.000
_cell.angle_alpha   90.00
_cell.angle_beta   90.00
_cell.angle_gamma   90.00
#
_symmetry.space_group_name_H-M   'P 1'
#
loop_
_entity.id
_entity.type
_entity.pdbx_description
1 polymer ?
#
loop_
_entity_poly.entity_id
_entity_poly.type
_entity_poly.pdbx_seq_one_letter_code
_entity_poly.pdbx_strand_id
1 'polypeptide(L)'
;MADKAAAEKPAGRPMRYPYTFSAKIAQFPIKHYIKNQWIWRYYFIAAVACVPVFYKISKLANSPENKKAWAESQAKEHAEHH
;
A
#
# COMPACT_ATOMS: atom_id res chain seq x y z
N MET A 1 -13.69 -38.75 -12.99
CA MET A 1 -12.95 -38.86 -11.71
C MET A 1 -11.43 -38.88 -11.89
N ALA A 2 -10.87 -39.32 -13.03
CA ALA A 2 -9.42 -39.47 -13.22
C ALA A 2 -8.61 -38.17 -13.38
N ASP A 3 -9.24 -37.06 -13.77
CA ASP A 3 -8.51 -35.83 -14.12
C ASP A 3 -7.92 -35.08 -12.91
N LYS A 4 -8.47 -35.29 -11.70
CA LYS A 4 -8.09 -34.50 -10.52
C LYS A 4 -6.81 -34.98 -9.82
N ALA A 5 -6.41 -36.24 -10.02
CA ALA A 5 -5.27 -36.83 -9.32
C ALA A 5 -3.91 -36.44 -9.92
N ALA A 6 -3.84 -36.16 -11.23
CA ALA A 6 -2.57 -35.85 -11.89
C ALA A 6 -2.01 -34.44 -11.60
N ALA A 7 -2.85 -33.53 -11.10
CA ALA A 7 -2.47 -32.14 -10.82
C ALA A 7 -1.81 -31.96 -9.45
N GLU A 8 -1.96 -32.91 -8.52
CA GLU A 8 -1.38 -32.83 -7.18
C GLU A 8 0.01 -33.48 -7.20
N LYS A 9 0.98 -32.78 -7.82
CA LYS A 9 2.38 -33.19 -7.69
C LYS A 9 2.69 -33.25 -6.18
N PRO A 10 3.20 -34.37 -5.66
CA PRO A 10 3.52 -34.49 -4.24
C PRO A 10 4.41 -33.32 -3.87
N ALA A 11 4.08 -32.64 -2.76
CA ALA A 11 4.87 -31.52 -2.26
C ALA A 11 6.34 -31.94 -2.32
N GLY A 12 7.11 -31.31 -3.21
CA GLY A 12 8.49 -31.71 -3.46
C GLY A 12 9.28 -31.73 -2.15
N ARG A 13 10.45 -32.37 -2.19
CA ARG A 13 11.37 -32.41 -1.04
C ARG A 13 11.42 -31.04 -0.33
N PRO A 14 11.24 -30.98 1.00
CA PRO A 14 11.27 -29.73 1.74
C PRO A 14 12.53 -28.91 1.44
N MET A 15 12.36 -27.59 1.32
CA MET A 15 13.48 -26.67 1.15
C MET A 15 14.38 -26.71 2.39
N ARG A 16 15.70 -26.67 2.21
CA ARG A 16 16.68 -26.69 3.32
C ARG A 16 16.55 -25.46 4.24
N TYR A 17 16.14 -24.32 3.70
CA TYR A 17 15.99 -23.04 4.41
C TYR A 17 14.60 -22.43 4.19
N PRO A 18 13.55 -22.98 4.82
CA PRO A 18 12.15 -22.60 4.56
C PRO A 18 11.75 -21.21 5.09
N TYR A 19 12.63 -20.53 5.81
CA TYR A 19 12.42 -19.21 6.40
C TYR A 19 13.06 -18.07 5.59
N THR A 20 13.71 -18.39 4.48
CA THR A 20 14.25 -17.37 3.56
C THR A 20 13.14 -16.70 2.75
N PHE A 21 13.39 -15.47 2.30
CA PHE A 21 12.44 -14.76 1.44
C PHE A 21 12.13 -15.54 0.15
N SER A 22 13.15 -16.15 -0.45
CA SER A 22 13.00 -17.02 -1.63
C SER A 22 12.13 -18.24 -1.36
N ALA A 23 12.27 -18.89 -0.20
CA ALA A 23 11.42 -20.02 0.18
C ALA A 23 9.96 -19.60 0.38
N LYS A 24 9.71 -18.44 1.00
CA LYS A 24 8.36 -17.90 1.17
C LYS A 24 7.67 -17.67 -0.17
N ILE A 25 8.38 -17.14 -1.17
CA ILE A 25 7.81 -16.93 -2.51
C ILE A 25 7.54 -18.26 -3.22
N ALA A 26 8.46 -19.24 -3.10
CA ALA A 26 8.29 -20.55 -3.73
C ALA A 26 7.11 -21.34 -3.14
N GLN A 27 6.92 -21.29 -1.82
CA GLN A 27 5.84 -21.99 -1.12
C GLN A 27 4.51 -21.22 -1.20
N PHE A 28 4.56 -19.90 -1.11
CA PHE A 28 3.40 -19.01 -1.14
C PHE A 28 3.56 -18.02 -2.29
N PRO A 29 3.20 -18.41 -3.53
CA PRO A 29 3.28 -17.50 -4.66
C PRO A 29 2.41 -16.28 -4.38
N ILE A 30 2.75 -15.11 -4.94
CA ILE A 30 2.05 -13.83 -4.68
C ILE A 30 0.53 -13.95 -4.85
N LYS A 31 0.09 -14.78 -5.81
CA LYS A 31 -1.33 -15.10 -6.05
C LYS A 31 -2.06 -15.68 -4.81
N HIS A 32 -1.35 -16.43 -3.96
CA HIS A 32 -1.89 -16.95 -2.69
C HIS A 32 -2.33 -15.80 -1.77
N TYR A 33 -1.48 -14.77 -1.62
CA TYR A 33 -1.82 -13.61 -0.79
C TYR A 33 -2.96 -12.79 -1.39
N ILE A 34 -2.98 -12.56 -2.70
CA ILE A 34 -4.06 -11.78 -3.33
C ILE A 34 -5.43 -12.47 -3.16
N LYS A 35 -5.48 -13.81 -3.24
CA LYS A 35 -6.73 -14.57 -3.13
C LYS A 35 -7.20 -14.75 -1.69
N ASN A 36 -6.30 -15.07 -0.78
CA ASN A 36 -6.66 -15.50 0.57
C ASN A 36 -6.57 -14.36 1.59
N GLN A 37 -5.84 -13.29 1.28
CA GLN A 37 -5.70 -12.16 2.19
C GLN A 37 -6.71 -11.06 1.84
N TRP A 38 -7.58 -10.75 2.80
CA TRP A 38 -8.58 -9.70 2.69
C TRP A 38 -7.95 -8.31 2.48
N ILE A 39 -6.74 -8.09 2.99
CA ILE A 39 -6.05 -6.80 2.97
C ILE A 39 -5.89 -6.25 1.56
N TRP A 40 -5.59 -7.07 0.56
CA TRP A 40 -5.43 -6.57 -0.82
C TRP A 40 -6.73 -5.98 -1.34
N ARG A 41 -7.87 -6.63 -1.06
CA ARG A 41 -9.18 -6.12 -1.45
C ARG A 41 -9.47 -4.78 -0.79
N TYR A 42 -9.34 -4.70 0.53
CA TYR A 42 -9.71 -3.48 1.26
C TYR A 42 -8.67 -2.37 1.16
N TYR A 43 -7.40 -2.69 0.97
CA TYR A 43 -6.33 -1.70 0.77
C TYR A 43 -6.56 -0.92 -0.53
N PHE A 44 -6.86 -1.61 -1.64
CA PHE A 44 -7.17 -0.92 -2.90
C PHE A 44 -8.49 -0.15 -2.83
N ILE A 45 -9.52 -0.71 -2.19
CA ILE A 45 -10.79 0.01 -1.97
C ILE A 45 -10.54 1.28 -1.13
N ALA A 46 -9.80 1.17 -0.03
CA ALA A 46 -9.48 2.30 0.83
C ALA A 46 -8.62 3.34 0.10
N ALA A 47 -7.61 2.91 -0.68
CA ALA A 47 -6.81 3.82 -1.48
C ALA A 47 -7.68 4.62 -2.46
N VAL A 48 -8.57 3.95 -3.19
CA VAL A 48 -9.51 4.61 -4.13
C VAL A 48 -10.46 5.55 -3.40
N ALA A 49 -10.99 5.15 -2.24
CA ALA A 49 -11.90 5.98 -1.45
C ALA A 49 -11.19 7.21 -0.85
N CYS A 50 -9.92 7.06 -0.45
CA CYS A 50 -9.12 8.11 0.17
C CYS A 50 -8.60 9.14 -0.84
N VAL A 51 -8.28 8.74 -2.08
CA VAL A 51 -7.75 9.66 -3.12
C VAL A 51 -8.56 10.95 -3.27
N PRO A 52 -9.90 10.95 -3.46
CA PRO A 52 -10.67 12.20 -3.59
C PRO A 52 -10.69 13.04 -2.31
N VAL A 53 -10.64 12.40 -1.14
CA VAL A 53 -10.59 13.09 0.17
C VAL A 53 -9.28 13.85 0.29
N PHE A 54 -8.14 13.17 0.08
CA PHE A 54 -6.82 13.80 0.14
C PHE A 54 -6.60 14.82 -0.98
N TYR A 55 -7.19 14.61 -2.15
CA TYR A 55 -7.15 15.60 -3.23
C TYR A 55 -7.83 16.91 -2.81
N LYS A 56 -9.03 16.84 -2.20
CA LYS A 56 -9.73 18.03 -1.70
C LYS A 56 -8.94 18.74 -0.60
N ILE A 57 -8.40 17.99 0.36
CA ILE A 57 -7.57 18.55 1.44
C ILE A 57 -6.34 19.25 0.85
N SER A 58 -5.64 18.60 -0.08
CA SER A 58 -4.47 19.17 -0.75
C SER A 58 -4.81 20.45 -1.52
N LYS A 59 -5.95 20.48 -2.22
CA LYS A 59 -6.41 21.67 -2.94
C LYS A 59 -6.75 22.82 -1.99
N LEU A 60 -7.38 22.55 -0.86
CA LEU A 60 -7.71 23.56 0.16
C LEU A 60 -6.45 24.11 0.83
N ALA A 61 -5.54 23.23 1.24
CA ALA A 61 -4.25 23.59 1.82
C ALA A 61 -3.39 24.42 0.86
N ASN A 62 -3.50 24.16 -0.44
CA ASN A 62 -2.78 24.90 -1.49
C ASN A 62 -3.59 26.04 -2.13
N SER A 63 -4.73 26.41 -1.55
CA SER A 63 -5.53 27.52 -2.07
C SER A 63 -4.74 28.84 -2.06
N PRO A 64 -4.95 29.75 -3.03
CA PRO A 64 -4.22 31.02 -3.09
C PRO A 64 -4.38 31.85 -1.82
N GLU A 65 -5.54 31.79 -1.18
CA GLU A 65 -5.83 32.48 0.09
C GLU A 65 -4.99 31.91 1.23
N ASN A 66 -4.97 30.57 1.40
CA ASN A 66 -4.17 29.94 2.45
C ASN A 66 -2.67 30.17 2.26
N LYS A 67 -2.20 30.17 1.00
CA LYS A 67 -0.79 30.48 0.68
C LYS A 67 -0.41 31.91 1.06
N LYS A 68 -1.31 32.88 0.83
CA LYS A 68 -1.08 34.29 1.22
C LYS A 68 -1.05 34.45 2.75
N ALA A 69 -2.04 33.89 3.44
CA ALA A 69 -2.10 33.93 4.90
C ALA A 69 -0.86 33.27 5.54
N TRP A 70 -0.39 32.15 4.97
CA TRP A 70 0.83 31.50 5.40
C TRP A 70 2.08 32.35 5.12
N ALA A 71 2.19 32.97 3.94
CA ALA A 71 3.30 33.87 3.61
C ALA A 71 3.34 35.11 4.52
N GLU A 72 2.19 35.68 4.88
CA GLU A 72 2.08 36.79 5.84
C GLU A 72 2.50 36.36 7.25
N SER A 73 2.05 35.18 7.69
CA SER A 73 2.44 34.62 8.99
C SER A 73 3.95 34.36 9.05
N GLN A 74 4.52 33.80 7.99
CA GLN A 74 5.95 33.52 7.91
C GLN A 74 6.78 34.82 7.84
N ALA A 75 6.30 35.85 7.12
CA ALA A 75 6.95 37.16 7.11
C ALA A 75 6.97 37.82 8.50
N LYS A 76 5.89 37.65 9.28
CA LYS A 76 5.83 38.13 10.67
C LYS A 76 6.79 37.37 11.57
N GLU A 77 6.80 36.04 11.49
CA GLU A 77 7.75 35.20 12.27
C GLU A 77 9.20 35.54 11.94
N HIS A 78 9.51 35.76 10.66
CA HIS A 78 10.85 36.16 10.23
C HIS A 78 11.26 37.54 10.74
N ALA A 79 10.31 38.49 10.81
CA ALA A 79 10.54 39.81 11.39
C ALA A 79 10.67 39.80 12.92
N GLU A 80 10.06 38.83 13.62
CA GLU A 80 10.22 38.66 15.08
C GLU A 80 11.54 37.97 15.44
N HIS A 81 12.11 37.18 14.52
CA HIS A 81 13.36 36.42 14.72
C HIS A 81 14.65 37.16 14.29
N HIS A 82 14.54 38.40 13.80
CA HIS A 82 15.65 39.28 13.44
C HIS A 82 15.61 40.58 14.24
#